data_AF-A0AA43FQZ8-F1
#
_entry.id   AF-A0AA43FQZ8-F1
#
_cell.length_a   1.000
_cell.length_b   1.000
_cell.length_c   1.000
_cell.angle_alpha   90.00
_cell.angle_beta   90.00
_cell.angle_gamma   90.00
#
_symmetry.space_group_name_H-M   'P 1'
#
loop_
_entity.id
_entity.type
_entity.pdbx_description
1 polymer ?
#
loop_
_entity_poly.entity_id
_entity_poly.type
_entity_poly.pdbx_seq_one_letter_code
_entity_poly.pdbx_strand_id
1 'polypeptide(L)'
;MASSKIGPLTLLFATTLSCGRTVAVHAQGVPLPTGTVAGTVFDSIADSPLVDAGVFLWGTPYQGSTDEDGRFRITDVPVGTYSAVFFHTRLAELAISPGAVSVHVTSGSTVDVSLATPSMYTLLLGECVLESQHPGTGRLVGWVGDARSGVGMPGARVSVSWEVRKGSPPDTKELHTDGSGWFRFCEAPAGLPLALTASFLNQTTPRSEVRVAAGDGAAVNLYMFDGLAATTVSGRLVDAATGEGVGAADVWLPGTRFHAVTDNGGRFAFSEVAPGEYTLGLSHVGYGHQTRTLNVPDGSHVAVEVRINHEAVNLAPLVVTVESGNIIEDAMSGGVTISSADVDRVRGQVRDVADVVRAQNISGLMIRRNAGGTCMGFRSGQVRMMMRNAGCVPMEVYVDNVAITNPELALEMPVDAIDHMVFYRPVEASNLFRNGGSAGVLLIFTKRR
;
A
#
# COMPACT_ATOMS: atom_id res chain seq x y z
N MET A 1 98.89 24.97 -57.51
CA MET A 1 99.13 24.84 -56.05
C MET A 1 97.82 25.08 -55.32
N ALA A 2 97.48 24.14 -54.45
CA ALA A 2 96.52 24.13 -53.32
C ALA A 2 95.12 24.79 -53.48
N SER A 3 94.15 23.88 -53.49
CA SER A 3 92.71 24.03 -53.27
C SER A 3 92.38 24.15 -51.77
N SER A 4 91.33 24.89 -51.41
CA SER A 4 90.23 24.35 -50.58
C SER A 4 89.06 25.34 -50.52
N LYS A 5 87.92 24.90 -51.07
CA LYS A 5 86.57 25.47 -50.94
C LYS A 5 85.89 24.85 -49.73
N ILE A 6 85.09 25.61 -48.96
CA ILE A 6 83.91 25.07 -48.26
C ILE A 6 82.81 26.14 -48.27
N GLY A 7 81.67 25.82 -48.89
CA GLY A 7 80.39 26.52 -48.80
C GLY A 7 79.40 25.71 -47.93
N PRO A 8 78.22 26.28 -47.60
CA PRO A 8 77.37 25.79 -46.51
C PRO A 8 76.61 24.51 -46.85
N LEU A 9 76.48 23.62 -45.87
CA LEU A 9 75.83 22.33 -45.96
C LEU A 9 74.36 22.44 -45.49
N THR A 10 73.42 22.24 -46.41
CA THR A 10 71.98 22.11 -46.13
C THR A 10 71.66 20.63 -45.90
N LEU A 11 71.13 20.28 -44.73
CA LEU A 11 70.68 18.92 -44.39
C LEU A 11 69.26 18.68 -44.94
N LEU A 12 69.13 17.79 -45.92
CA LEU A 12 67.86 17.15 -46.28
C LEU A 12 67.65 15.92 -45.39
N PHE A 13 66.60 15.90 -44.56
CA PHE A 13 66.07 14.68 -43.97
C PHE A 13 65.06 14.05 -44.93
N ALA A 14 65.42 12.89 -45.51
CA ALA A 14 64.47 12.02 -46.18
C ALA A 14 63.83 11.09 -45.14
N THR A 15 62.56 11.33 -44.80
CA THR A 15 61.76 10.40 -43.99
C THR A 15 60.93 9.51 -44.91
N THR A 16 61.32 8.25 -45.03
CA THR A 16 60.50 7.21 -45.65
C THR A 16 59.33 6.87 -44.70
N LEU A 17 58.11 7.24 -45.09
CA LEU A 17 56.88 6.84 -44.42
C LEU A 17 56.60 5.35 -44.72
N SER A 18 56.99 4.46 -43.82
CA SER A 18 56.53 3.07 -43.83
C SER A 18 55.12 3.01 -43.24
N CYS A 19 54.13 2.71 -44.07
CA CYS A 19 52.75 2.49 -43.67
C CYS A 19 52.67 1.22 -42.79
N GLY A 20 52.72 1.39 -41.47
CA GLY A 20 52.43 0.32 -40.52
C GLY A 20 50.93 -0.01 -40.57
N ARG A 21 50.59 -1.27 -40.85
CA ARG A 21 49.21 -1.78 -40.75
C ARG A 21 48.72 -1.56 -39.31
N THR A 22 47.72 -0.71 -39.13
CA THR A 22 46.91 -0.67 -37.91
C THR A 22 46.20 -2.00 -37.76
N VAL A 23 46.72 -2.86 -36.89
CA VAL A 23 45.97 -4.02 -36.39
C VAL A 23 44.95 -3.47 -35.40
N ALA A 24 43.68 -3.49 -35.76
CA ALA A 24 42.60 -3.26 -34.81
C ALA A 24 42.59 -4.43 -33.83
N VAL A 25 43.14 -4.21 -32.62
CA VAL A 25 42.95 -5.12 -31.50
C VAL A 25 41.51 -4.91 -31.03
N HIS A 26 40.59 -5.74 -31.50
CA HIS A 26 39.32 -5.92 -30.81
C HIS A 26 39.62 -6.65 -29.50
N ALA A 27 39.57 -5.90 -28.39
CA ALA A 27 39.48 -6.51 -27.08
C ALA A 27 38.15 -7.28 -27.02
N GLN A 28 38.19 -8.58 -27.29
CA GLN A 28 37.10 -9.47 -26.94
C GLN A 28 37.10 -9.57 -25.41
N GLY A 29 36.24 -8.79 -24.75
CA GLY A 29 36.01 -8.93 -23.32
C GLY A 29 35.59 -10.35 -23.03
N VAL A 30 36.30 -11.03 -22.12
CA VAL A 30 35.89 -12.35 -21.63
C VAL A 30 34.52 -12.16 -20.96
N PRO A 31 33.45 -12.84 -21.40
CA PRO A 31 32.16 -12.73 -20.75
C PRO A 31 32.31 -13.15 -19.29
N LEU A 32 31.94 -12.25 -18.37
CA LEU A 32 31.93 -12.57 -16.95
C LEU A 32 30.97 -13.75 -16.73
N PRO A 33 31.31 -14.71 -15.88
CA PRO A 33 30.38 -15.78 -15.54
C PRO A 33 29.11 -15.16 -14.94
N THR A 34 27.96 -15.52 -15.51
CA THR A 34 26.64 -15.06 -15.10
C THR A 34 25.78 -16.21 -14.59
N GLY A 35 24.77 -15.88 -13.80
CA GLY A 35 23.69 -16.76 -13.36
C GLY A 35 22.33 -16.10 -13.55
N THR A 36 21.29 -16.77 -13.07
CA THR A 36 19.91 -16.26 -13.08
C THR A 36 19.40 -16.14 -11.64
N VAL A 37 18.68 -15.06 -11.34
CA VAL A 37 17.88 -14.92 -10.12
C VAL A 37 16.42 -15.09 -10.50
N ALA A 38 15.73 -16.04 -9.90
CA ALA A 38 14.30 -16.25 -10.11
C ALA A 38 13.61 -16.32 -8.75
N GLY A 39 12.29 -16.14 -8.72
CA GLY A 39 11.61 -16.13 -7.43
C GLY A 39 10.16 -15.70 -7.48
N THR A 40 9.60 -15.47 -6.30
CA THR A 40 8.24 -14.97 -6.10
C THR A 40 8.24 -13.77 -5.17
N VAL A 41 7.33 -12.81 -5.40
CA VAL A 41 7.01 -11.74 -4.47
C VAL A 41 5.61 -11.97 -3.91
N PHE A 42 5.49 -11.98 -2.58
CA PHE A 42 4.23 -12.28 -1.90
C PHE A 42 3.81 -11.14 -0.96
N ASP A 43 2.52 -10.81 -0.95
CA ASP A 43 1.95 -9.92 0.05
C ASP A 43 1.46 -10.72 1.26
N SER A 44 2.25 -10.71 2.33
CA SER A 44 1.94 -11.36 3.61
C SER A 44 0.74 -10.74 4.34
N ILE A 45 0.25 -9.57 3.92
CA ILE A 45 -0.90 -8.89 4.55
C ILE A 45 -2.19 -9.32 3.84
N ALA A 46 -2.17 -9.30 2.50
CA ALA A 46 -3.30 -9.68 1.67
C ALA A 46 -3.35 -11.19 1.35
N ASP A 47 -2.37 -11.96 1.84
CA ASP A 47 -2.18 -13.39 1.57
C ASP A 47 -2.30 -13.75 0.08
N SER A 48 -1.62 -12.98 -0.77
CA SER A 48 -1.71 -13.12 -2.22
C SER A 48 -0.39 -12.81 -2.92
N PRO A 49 -0.14 -13.41 -4.11
CA PRO A 49 1.02 -13.06 -4.93
C PRO A 49 0.95 -11.59 -5.35
N LEU A 50 2.10 -10.93 -5.38
CA LEU A 50 2.19 -9.51 -5.69
C LEU A 50 2.53 -9.32 -7.17
N VAL A 51 1.50 -8.99 -7.95
CA VAL A 51 1.59 -8.69 -9.39
C VAL A 51 2.22 -7.31 -9.63
N ASP A 52 2.96 -7.13 -10.73
CA ASP A 52 3.58 -5.85 -11.13
C ASP A 52 4.52 -5.23 -10.08
N ALA A 53 5.13 -6.07 -9.24
CA ALA A 53 6.17 -5.64 -8.31
C ALA A 53 7.52 -5.54 -9.05
N GLY A 54 8.16 -4.38 -8.99
CA GLY A 54 9.51 -4.19 -9.50
C GLY A 54 10.54 -4.79 -8.55
N VAL A 55 11.33 -5.75 -9.01
CA VAL A 55 12.40 -6.41 -8.24
C VAL A 55 13.75 -5.90 -8.71
N PHE A 56 14.63 -5.53 -7.78
CA PHE A 56 15.93 -4.92 -8.08
C PHE A 56 17.03 -5.56 -7.24
N LEU A 57 18.21 -5.76 -7.85
CA LEU A 57 19.43 -6.08 -7.12
C LEU A 57 20.13 -4.77 -6.75
N TRP A 58 20.14 -4.45 -5.45
CA TRP A 58 20.58 -3.17 -4.91
C TRP A 58 21.99 -2.79 -5.38
N GLY A 59 22.15 -1.55 -5.85
CA GLY A 59 23.43 -1.02 -6.34
C GLY A 59 23.85 -1.52 -7.72
N THR A 60 22.94 -2.15 -8.48
CA THR A 60 23.21 -2.69 -9.82
C THR A 60 22.09 -2.32 -10.81
N PRO A 61 22.31 -2.45 -12.13
CA PRO A 61 21.26 -2.23 -13.13
C PRO A 61 20.33 -3.45 -13.32
N TYR A 62 20.53 -4.56 -12.60
CA TYR A 62 19.77 -5.79 -12.80
C TYR A 62 18.42 -5.70 -12.08
N GLN A 63 17.35 -5.78 -12.86
CA GLN A 63 15.97 -5.64 -12.40
C GLN A 63 15.02 -6.53 -13.19
N GLY A 64 13.84 -6.78 -12.62
CA GLY A 64 12.74 -7.49 -13.26
C GLY A 64 11.40 -7.04 -12.67
N SER A 65 10.31 -7.56 -13.21
CA SER A 65 8.97 -7.38 -12.65
C SER A 65 8.31 -8.73 -12.43
N THR A 66 7.35 -8.79 -11.52
CA THR A 66 6.55 -9.99 -11.30
C THR A 66 5.39 -10.11 -12.29
N ASP A 67 5.02 -11.35 -12.61
CA ASP A 67 3.84 -11.71 -13.40
C ASP A 67 2.57 -11.84 -12.53
N GLU A 68 1.48 -12.33 -13.14
CA GLU A 68 0.17 -12.55 -12.47
C GLU A 68 0.24 -13.55 -11.30
N ASP A 69 1.21 -14.47 -11.32
CA ASP A 69 1.45 -15.42 -10.24
C ASP A 69 2.49 -14.88 -9.23
N GLY A 70 2.91 -13.62 -9.36
CA GLY A 70 3.93 -12.99 -8.52
C GLY A 70 5.34 -13.49 -8.78
N ARG A 71 5.60 -14.21 -9.89
CA ARG A 71 6.91 -14.78 -10.22
C ARG A 71 7.75 -13.78 -11.01
N PHE A 72 9.06 -13.77 -10.78
CA PHE A 72 10.01 -12.94 -11.53
C PHE A 72 11.24 -13.74 -11.97
N ARG A 73 11.94 -13.23 -12.99
CA ARG A 73 13.21 -13.79 -13.47
C ARG A 73 14.14 -12.68 -13.97
N ILE A 74 15.37 -12.66 -13.48
CA ILE A 74 16.45 -11.73 -13.85
C ILE A 74 17.62 -12.57 -14.35
N THR A 75 17.93 -12.48 -15.65
CA THR A 75 19.03 -13.22 -16.28
C THR A 75 20.31 -12.41 -16.33
N ASP A 76 21.41 -13.06 -16.70
CA ASP A 76 22.70 -12.43 -16.99
C ASP A 76 23.30 -11.65 -15.80
N VAL A 77 22.98 -12.09 -14.58
CA VAL A 77 23.49 -11.49 -13.35
C VAL A 77 24.91 -12.03 -13.10
N PRO A 78 25.95 -11.18 -12.99
CA PRO A 78 27.30 -11.62 -12.69
C PRO A 78 27.37 -12.41 -11.37
N VAL A 79 28.33 -13.31 -11.26
CA VAL A 79 28.57 -14.01 -10.00
C VAL A 79 28.90 -13.01 -8.88
N GLY A 80 28.27 -13.19 -7.72
CA GLY A 80 28.41 -12.27 -6.60
C GLY A 80 27.30 -12.40 -5.57
N THR A 81 27.44 -11.66 -4.47
CA THR A 81 26.40 -11.54 -3.45
C THR A 81 25.70 -10.19 -3.62
N TYR A 82 24.38 -10.22 -3.70
CA TYR A 82 23.53 -9.05 -3.91
C TYR A 82 22.46 -8.97 -2.84
N SER A 83 21.90 -7.78 -2.65
CA SER A 83 20.68 -7.59 -1.86
C SER A 83 19.50 -7.41 -2.80
N ALA A 84 18.60 -8.38 -2.82
CA ALA A 84 17.34 -8.29 -3.56
C ALA A 84 16.32 -7.50 -2.73
N VAL A 85 15.70 -6.52 -3.37
CA VAL A 85 14.60 -5.71 -2.83
C VAL A 85 13.51 -5.62 -3.88
N PHE A 86 12.29 -5.31 -3.46
CA PHE A 86 11.19 -5.06 -4.39
C PHE A 86 10.41 -3.80 -3.99
N PHE A 87 9.76 -3.23 -4.98
CA PHE A 87 8.87 -2.08 -4.85
C PHE A 87 7.53 -2.39 -5.50
N HIS A 88 6.45 -1.94 -4.87
CA HIS A 88 5.12 -1.98 -5.44
C HIS A 88 4.37 -0.71 -5.02
N THR A 89 3.59 -0.13 -5.94
CA THR A 89 2.85 1.12 -5.71
C THR A 89 1.98 1.07 -4.45
N ARG A 90 1.14 0.04 -4.28
CA ARG A 90 0.33 -0.21 -3.08
C ARG A 90 1.11 -0.16 -1.75
N LEU A 91 2.36 -0.66 -1.72
CA LEU A 91 3.17 -0.64 -0.49
C LEU A 91 3.76 0.74 -0.20
N ALA A 92 4.04 1.51 -1.25
CA ALA A 92 4.46 2.90 -1.12
C ALA A 92 3.36 3.77 -0.50
N GLU A 93 2.09 3.52 -0.84
CA GLU A 93 0.95 4.22 -0.23
C GLU A 93 0.83 3.94 1.27
N LEU A 94 1.18 2.73 1.69
CA LEU A 94 1.14 2.28 3.08
C LEU A 94 2.43 2.60 3.86
N ALA A 95 3.41 3.26 3.22
CA ALA A 95 4.75 3.50 3.78
C ALA A 95 5.45 2.21 4.29
N ILE A 96 5.12 1.06 3.70
CA ILE A 96 5.71 -0.23 4.05
C ILE A 96 6.97 -0.41 3.21
N SER A 97 8.12 -0.55 3.88
CA SER A 97 9.39 -0.89 3.24
C SER A 97 9.68 -2.38 3.44
N PRO A 98 9.66 -3.20 2.38
CA PRO A 98 10.09 -4.59 2.47
C PRO A 98 11.57 -4.69 2.85
N GLY A 99 11.92 -5.73 3.62
CA GLY A 99 13.31 -6.01 3.95
C GLY A 99 14.12 -6.46 2.73
N ALA A 100 15.44 -6.29 2.79
CA ALA A 100 16.35 -6.79 1.77
C ALA A 100 16.74 -8.25 2.04
N VAL A 101 16.72 -9.09 1.01
CA VAL A 101 17.15 -10.50 1.09
C VAL A 101 18.51 -10.66 0.43
N SER A 102 19.45 -11.33 1.09
CA SER A 102 20.78 -11.61 0.53
C SER A 102 20.70 -12.77 -0.46
N VAL A 103 21.24 -12.58 -1.67
CA VAL A 103 21.21 -13.53 -2.78
C VAL A 103 22.63 -13.80 -3.25
N HIS A 104 23.03 -15.07 -3.33
CA HIS A 104 24.37 -15.46 -3.79
C HIS A 104 24.30 -16.14 -5.17
N VAL A 105 24.70 -15.42 -6.20
CA VAL A 105 24.64 -15.86 -7.60
C VAL A 105 25.91 -16.63 -7.96
N THR A 106 25.73 -17.86 -8.45
CA THR A 106 26.81 -18.72 -8.94
C THR A 106 26.72 -18.94 -10.44
N SER A 107 27.84 -19.27 -11.08
CA SER A 107 27.92 -19.35 -12.55
C SER A 107 27.00 -20.43 -13.11
N GLY A 108 26.17 -20.09 -14.10
CA GLY A 108 25.30 -21.01 -14.83
C GLY A 108 24.15 -21.60 -14.02
N SER A 109 23.95 -21.17 -12.76
CA SER A 109 22.85 -21.64 -11.91
C SER A 109 21.69 -20.66 -11.90
N THR A 110 20.51 -21.16 -11.53
CA THR A 110 19.36 -20.33 -11.14
C THR A 110 19.26 -20.35 -9.62
N VAL A 111 19.20 -19.18 -9.00
CA VAL A 111 18.98 -19.01 -7.56
C VAL A 111 17.53 -18.61 -7.35
N ASP A 112 16.79 -19.42 -6.60
CA ASP A 112 15.41 -19.11 -6.20
C ASP A 112 15.37 -18.24 -4.95
N VAL A 113 14.60 -17.16 -5.00
CA VAL A 113 14.46 -16.15 -3.93
C VAL A 113 12.99 -15.94 -3.63
N SER A 114 12.63 -15.96 -2.35
CA SER A 114 11.29 -15.53 -1.90
C SER A 114 11.39 -14.15 -1.27
N LEU A 115 10.67 -13.19 -1.85
CA LEU A 115 10.52 -11.84 -1.34
C LEU A 115 9.10 -11.69 -0.82
N ALA A 116 8.92 -11.02 0.31
CA ALA A 116 7.58 -10.80 0.84
C ALA A 116 7.47 -9.46 1.56
N THR A 117 6.24 -8.93 1.60
CA THR A 117 5.91 -7.80 2.48
C THR A 117 6.05 -8.23 3.94
N PRO A 118 6.37 -7.32 4.87
CA PRO A 118 6.27 -7.62 6.29
C PRO A 118 4.86 -8.09 6.63
N SER A 119 4.75 -9.15 7.42
CA SER A 119 3.45 -9.58 7.95
C SER A 119 2.82 -8.50 8.83
N MET A 120 1.51 -8.56 9.03
CA MET A 120 0.83 -7.67 9.99
C MET A 120 1.47 -7.74 11.39
N TYR A 121 1.90 -8.91 11.85
CA TYR A 121 2.64 -9.05 13.12
C TYR A 121 3.93 -8.23 13.11
N THR A 122 4.68 -8.26 12.02
CA THR A 122 5.94 -7.53 11.88
C THR A 122 5.72 -6.02 11.95
N LEU A 123 4.65 -5.54 11.30
CA LEU A 123 4.27 -4.12 11.35
C LEU A 123 3.88 -3.68 12.76
N LEU A 124 2.98 -4.42 13.42
CA LEU A 124 2.52 -4.11 14.78
C LEU A 124 3.65 -4.20 15.81
N LEU A 125 4.57 -5.16 15.65
CA LEU A 125 5.78 -5.22 16.48
C LEU A 125 6.67 -4.00 16.27
N GLY A 126 6.82 -3.55 15.02
CA GLY A 126 7.52 -2.31 14.66
C GLY A 126 6.93 -1.09 15.35
N GLU A 127 5.61 -0.93 15.33
CA GLU A 127 4.91 0.15 16.03
C GLU A 127 5.16 0.12 17.54
N CYS A 128 5.10 -1.06 18.15
CA CYS A 128 5.42 -1.20 19.58
C CYS A 128 6.85 -0.75 19.92
N VAL A 129 7.82 -0.90 19.01
CA VAL A 129 9.19 -0.39 19.21
C VAL A 129 9.23 1.13 19.25
N LEU A 130 8.39 1.78 18.44
CA LEU A 130 8.30 3.24 18.38
C LEU A 130 7.57 3.82 19.60
N GLU A 131 6.62 3.08 20.17
CA GLU A 131 5.81 3.53 21.31
C GLU A 131 6.50 3.35 22.66
N SER A 132 7.13 2.19 22.91
CA SER A 132 7.71 1.89 24.22
C SER A 132 9.11 1.28 24.09
N GLN A 133 10.10 1.90 24.75
CA GLN A 133 11.49 1.42 24.80
C GLN A 133 11.91 0.96 26.21
N HIS A 134 10.95 0.54 27.04
CA HIS A 134 11.23 0.16 28.43
C HIS A 134 12.14 -1.09 28.50
N PRO A 135 13.34 -0.98 29.09
CA PRO A 135 14.24 -2.10 29.25
C PRO A 135 13.61 -3.22 30.08
N GLY A 136 13.76 -4.47 29.65
CA GLY A 136 13.22 -5.63 30.38
C GLY A 136 11.76 -5.99 30.05
N THR A 137 11.14 -5.30 29.09
CA THR A 137 9.84 -5.70 28.51
C THR A 137 10.02 -6.33 27.14
N GLY A 138 9.08 -7.16 26.74
CA GLY A 138 8.92 -7.69 25.39
C GLY A 138 7.65 -7.13 24.74
N ARG A 139 7.41 -7.47 23.47
CA ARG A 139 6.23 -7.03 22.72
C ARG A 139 5.40 -8.23 22.30
N LEU A 140 4.13 -8.23 22.65
CA LEU A 140 3.19 -9.28 22.26
C LEU A 140 2.13 -8.68 21.34
N VAL A 141 2.01 -9.25 20.15
CA VAL A 141 0.93 -8.92 19.21
C VAL A 141 0.12 -10.17 18.96
N GLY A 142 -1.14 -10.01 18.61
CA GLY A 142 -1.94 -11.16 18.28
C GLY A 142 -3.23 -10.81 17.57
N TRP A 143 -3.89 -11.87 17.13
CA TRP A 143 -5.14 -11.77 16.39
C TRP A 143 -6.17 -12.70 17.01
N VAL A 144 -7.40 -12.20 17.13
CA VAL A 144 -8.57 -12.98 17.54
C VAL A 144 -9.49 -13.08 16.35
N GLY A 145 -9.87 -14.31 15.98
CA GLY A 145 -10.77 -14.53 14.85
C GLY A 145 -11.66 -15.73 15.02
N ASP A 146 -12.66 -15.83 14.16
CA ASP A 146 -13.52 -17.01 14.05
C ASP A 146 -12.73 -18.16 13.42
N ALA A 147 -12.66 -19.31 14.11
CA ALA A 147 -12.01 -20.51 13.59
C ALA A 147 -12.56 -20.97 12.23
N ARG A 148 -13.82 -20.65 11.92
CA ARG A 148 -14.52 -21.13 10.72
C ARG A 148 -14.52 -20.15 9.56
N SER A 149 -14.75 -18.87 9.82
CA SER A 149 -14.76 -17.85 8.75
C SER A 149 -13.40 -17.22 8.48
N GLY A 150 -12.45 -17.33 9.42
CA GLY A 150 -11.20 -16.58 9.35
C GLY A 150 -11.38 -15.06 9.51
N VAL A 151 -12.59 -14.60 9.88
CA VAL A 151 -12.88 -13.18 10.10
C VAL A 151 -12.42 -12.77 11.50
N GLY A 152 -11.75 -11.62 11.57
CA GLY A 152 -11.30 -11.05 12.83
C GLY A 152 -12.45 -10.62 13.73
N MET A 153 -12.30 -10.78 15.04
CA MET A 153 -13.33 -10.49 16.03
C MET A 153 -13.12 -9.09 16.61
N PRO A 154 -13.87 -8.06 16.18
CA PRO A 154 -13.68 -6.70 16.68
C PRO A 154 -14.19 -6.55 18.12
N GLY A 155 -13.43 -5.84 18.96
CA GLY A 155 -13.80 -5.57 20.35
C GLY A 155 -13.76 -6.79 21.29
N ALA A 156 -13.22 -7.93 20.85
CA ALA A 156 -12.96 -9.08 21.69
C ALA A 156 -12.04 -8.68 22.84
N ARG A 157 -12.41 -9.10 24.06
CA ARG A 157 -11.64 -8.85 25.28
C ARG A 157 -10.58 -9.92 25.40
N VAL A 158 -9.32 -9.52 25.32
CA VAL A 158 -8.16 -10.40 25.53
C VAL A 158 -7.63 -10.19 26.93
N SER A 159 -7.61 -11.27 27.72
CA SER A 159 -7.03 -11.29 29.06
C SER A 159 -5.66 -11.95 28.99
N VAL A 160 -4.62 -11.24 29.39
CA VAL A 160 -3.25 -11.72 29.50
C VAL A 160 -2.89 -11.79 30.97
N SER A 161 -2.48 -12.95 31.46
CA SER A 161 -2.12 -13.17 32.87
C SER A 161 -0.74 -13.77 33.03
N TRP A 162 -0.02 -13.40 34.08
CA TRP A 162 1.31 -13.91 34.37
C TRP A 162 1.59 -13.94 35.87
N GLU A 163 2.49 -14.83 36.29
CA GLU A 163 2.94 -14.91 37.67
C GLU A 163 4.38 -14.40 37.78
N VAL A 164 4.60 -13.35 38.58
CA VAL A 164 5.95 -12.82 38.84
C VAL A 164 6.77 -13.80 39.68
N ARG A 165 6.12 -14.51 40.61
CA ARG A 165 6.71 -15.62 41.36
C ARG A 165 5.74 -16.78 41.33
N LYS A 166 6.27 -17.99 41.12
CA LYS A 166 5.44 -19.21 41.11
C LYS A 166 4.58 -19.30 42.37
N GLY A 167 3.26 -19.35 42.20
CA GLY A 167 2.29 -19.43 43.30
C GLY A 167 1.86 -18.08 43.90
N SER A 168 2.32 -16.94 43.36
CA SER A 168 1.70 -15.65 43.66
C SER A 168 0.37 -15.51 42.90
N PRO A 169 -0.58 -14.68 43.36
CA PRO A 169 -1.71 -14.27 42.53
C PRO A 169 -1.21 -13.77 41.17
N PRO A 170 -1.83 -14.21 40.06
CA PRO A 170 -1.40 -13.77 38.74
C PRO A 170 -1.76 -12.30 38.54
N ASP A 171 -0.82 -11.52 38.05
CA ASP A 171 -1.09 -10.21 37.48
C ASP A 171 -1.87 -10.41 36.17
N THR A 172 -2.75 -9.47 35.85
CA THR A 172 -3.60 -9.54 34.66
C THR A 172 -3.64 -8.20 33.94
N LYS A 173 -3.59 -8.25 32.60
CA LYS A 173 -3.79 -7.13 31.69
C LYS A 173 -4.95 -7.46 30.76
N GLU A 174 -5.95 -6.59 30.74
CA GLU A 174 -7.04 -6.64 29.78
C GLU A 174 -6.74 -5.75 28.58
N LEU A 175 -7.00 -6.27 27.39
CA LEU A 175 -6.80 -5.63 26.09
C LEU A 175 -8.06 -5.83 25.25
N HIS A 176 -8.24 -5.02 24.23
CA HIS A 176 -9.31 -5.18 23.25
C HIS A 176 -8.74 -5.27 21.84
N THR A 177 -9.39 -6.07 21.01
CA THR A 177 -9.08 -6.11 19.59
C THR A 177 -9.67 -4.92 18.85
N ASP A 178 -8.97 -4.49 17.80
CA ASP A 178 -9.43 -3.46 16.87
C ASP A 178 -10.52 -3.98 15.90
N GLY A 179 -10.92 -3.14 14.94
CA GLY A 179 -11.94 -3.48 13.93
C GLY A 179 -11.62 -4.72 13.07
N SER A 180 -10.36 -5.15 13.04
CA SER A 180 -9.85 -6.28 12.26
C SER A 180 -9.45 -7.49 13.12
N GLY A 181 -9.72 -7.45 14.43
CA GLY A 181 -9.41 -8.53 15.36
C GLY A 181 -7.99 -8.50 15.93
N TRP A 182 -7.18 -7.48 15.64
CA TRP A 182 -5.80 -7.38 16.10
C TRP A 182 -5.70 -6.72 17.47
N PHE A 183 -4.76 -7.19 18.29
CA PHE A 183 -4.42 -6.57 19.57
C PHE A 183 -2.90 -6.51 19.77
N ARG A 184 -2.48 -5.63 20.69
CA ARG A 184 -1.07 -5.42 21.01
C ARG A 184 -0.85 -5.14 22.50
N PHE A 185 0.24 -5.66 23.02
CA PHE A 185 0.77 -5.41 24.35
C PHE A 185 2.28 -5.13 24.23
N CYS A 186 2.61 -3.85 24.05
CA CYS A 186 3.97 -3.42 23.73
C CYS A 186 4.94 -3.48 24.93
N GLU A 187 4.41 -3.60 26.14
CA GLU A 187 5.17 -3.71 27.40
C GLU A 187 4.91 -5.05 28.09
N ALA A 188 4.85 -6.12 27.31
CA ALA A 188 4.62 -7.46 27.83
C ALA A 188 5.77 -7.87 28.78
N PRO A 189 5.49 -8.47 29.94
CA PRO A 189 6.52 -8.93 30.86
C PRO A 189 7.45 -9.95 30.19
N ALA A 190 8.74 -9.66 30.17
CA ALA A 190 9.71 -10.52 29.52
C ALA A 190 10.11 -11.72 30.40
N GLY A 191 10.41 -12.85 29.76
CA GLY A 191 10.94 -14.05 30.41
C GLY A 191 9.93 -14.85 31.24
N LEU A 192 8.68 -14.40 31.32
CA LEU A 192 7.59 -15.08 32.02
C LEU A 192 6.64 -15.76 31.03
N PRO A 193 6.00 -16.89 31.40
CA PRO A 193 4.89 -17.44 30.64
C PRO A 193 3.68 -16.50 30.77
N LEU A 194 3.22 -15.99 29.64
CA LEU A 194 2.01 -15.19 29.53
C LEU A 194 0.88 -16.11 29.10
N ALA A 195 -0.15 -16.23 29.93
CA ALA A 195 -1.35 -17.00 29.64
C ALA A 195 -2.44 -16.09 29.07
N LEU A 196 -2.91 -16.41 27.88
CA LEU A 196 -3.89 -15.64 27.14
C LEU A 196 -5.21 -16.39 26.99
N THR A 197 -6.30 -15.66 27.14
CA THR A 197 -7.63 -16.05 26.67
C THR A 197 -8.28 -14.86 25.97
N ALA A 198 -9.05 -15.12 24.93
CA ALA A 198 -9.94 -14.13 24.35
C ALA A 198 -11.38 -14.48 24.71
N SER A 199 -12.18 -13.45 24.96
CA SER A 199 -13.62 -13.58 25.23
C SER A 199 -14.39 -12.63 24.32
N PHE A 200 -15.47 -13.14 23.77
CA PHE A 200 -16.39 -12.38 22.93
C PHE A 200 -17.81 -12.88 23.21
N LEU A 201 -18.70 -11.95 23.57
CA LEU A 201 -20.02 -12.27 24.12
C LEU A 201 -19.89 -13.23 25.32
N ASN A 202 -20.52 -14.42 25.26
CA ASN A 202 -20.49 -15.43 26.31
C ASN A 202 -19.51 -16.59 26.03
N GLN A 203 -18.63 -16.45 25.03
CA GLN A 203 -17.66 -17.48 24.65
C GLN A 203 -16.25 -17.03 25.01
N THR A 204 -15.42 -18.01 25.37
CA THR A 204 -14.00 -17.81 25.70
C THR A 204 -13.15 -18.85 24.97
N THR A 205 -12.00 -18.45 24.45
CA THR A 205 -11.05 -19.36 23.79
C THR A 205 -10.38 -20.29 24.81
N PRO A 206 -9.82 -21.43 24.35
CA PRO A 206 -8.83 -22.16 25.14
C PRO A 206 -7.68 -21.25 25.58
N ARG A 207 -7.07 -21.60 26.71
CA ARG A 207 -5.88 -20.91 27.22
C ARG A 207 -4.69 -21.20 26.31
N SER A 208 -4.03 -20.14 25.83
CA SER A 208 -2.77 -20.21 25.09
C SER A 208 -1.64 -19.65 25.96
N GLU A 209 -0.45 -20.23 25.89
CA GLU A 209 0.71 -19.74 26.63
C GLU A 209 1.84 -19.34 25.68
N VAL A 210 2.35 -18.12 25.89
CA VAL A 210 3.40 -17.51 25.06
C VAL A 210 4.49 -16.97 25.96
N ARG A 211 5.74 -17.04 25.51
CA ARG A 211 6.87 -16.40 26.18
C ARG A 211 7.45 -15.34 25.26
N VAL A 212 7.79 -14.20 25.83
CA VAL A 212 8.44 -13.10 25.11
C VAL A 212 9.75 -12.78 25.82
N ALA A 213 10.86 -12.75 25.08
CA ALA A 213 12.13 -12.32 25.64
C ALA A 213 12.21 -10.78 25.68
N ALA A 214 13.12 -10.26 26.51
CA ALA A 214 13.29 -8.82 26.68
C ALA A 214 13.82 -8.21 25.39
N GLY A 215 13.17 -7.16 24.90
CA GLY A 215 13.51 -6.52 23.63
C GLY A 215 13.13 -7.31 22.38
N ASP A 216 12.44 -8.46 22.52
CA ASP A 216 11.95 -9.27 21.41
C ASP A 216 10.43 -9.09 21.19
N GLY A 217 9.93 -9.71 20.12
CA GLY A 217 8.51 -9.72 19.76
C GLY A 217 7.97 -11.15 19.69
N ALA A 218 6.72 -11.34 20.10
CA ALA A 218 6.00 -12.60 19.92
C ALA A 218 4.62 -12.35 19.30
N ALA A 219 4.14 -13.35 18.57
CA ALA A 219 2.86 -13.35 17.89
C ALA A 219 1.99 -14.52 18.40
N VAL A 220 0.68 -14.32 18.50
CA VAL A 220 -0.27 -15.37 18.90
C VAL A 220 -1.63 -15.19 18.25
N ASN A 221 -2.23 -16.31 17.83
CA ASN A 221 -3.60 -16.35 17.32
C ASN A 221 -4.52 -17.05 18.30
N LEU A 222 -5.68 -16.46 18.53
CA LEU A 222 -6.73 -16.99 19.40
C LEU A 222 -7.99 -17.19 18.55
N TYR A 223 -8.40 -18.44 18.39
CA TYR A 223 -9.56 -18.76 17.57
C TYR A 223 -10.80 -18.92 18.45
N MET A 224 -11.80 -18.10 18.20
CA MET A 224 -13.14 -18.21 18.77
C MET A 224 -13.89 -19.36 18.11
N PHE A 225 -14.77 -20.00 18.88
CA PHE A 225 -15.67 -21.05 18.38
C PHE A 225 -14.97 -22.31 17.84
N ASP A 226 -13.70 -22.50 18.17
CA ASP A 226 -12.96 -23.72 17.86
C ASP A 226 -13.58 -24.89 18.63
N GLY A 227 -14.21 -25.83 17.91
CA GLY A 227 -14.87 -27.00 18.47
C GLY A 227 -16.35 -26.85 18.87
N LEU A 228 -17.06 -25.75 18.53
CA LEU A 228 -18.51 -25.69 18.73
C LEU A 228 -19.25 -26.53 17.68
N ALA A 229 -20.19 -27.38 18.14
CA ALA A 229 -21.09 -28.10 17.25
C ALA A 229 -21.83 -27.07 16.36
N ALA A 230 -21.73 -27.27 15.06
CA ALA A 230 -22.38 -26.44 14.05
C ALA A 230 -23.91 -26.61 14.13
N THR A 231 -24.65 -25.56 14.48
CA THR A 231 -26.11 -25.55 14.46
C THR A 231 -26.60 -25.09 13.08
N THR A 232 -27.50 -25.85 12.46
CA THR A 232 -28.23 -25.38 11.28
C THR A 232 -29.41 -24.51 11.71
N VAL A 233 -29.40 -23.23 11.36
CA VAL A 233 -30.54 -22.33 11.57
C VAL A 233 -31.41 -22.38 10.33
N SER A 234 -32.63 -22.90 10.41
CA SER A 234 -33.63 -22.74 9.37
C SER A 234 -34.67 -21.71 9.80
N GLY A 235 -35.27 -21.02 8.85
CA GLY A 235 -36.36 -20.12 9.17
C GLY A 235 -37.33 -19.89 8.04
N ARG A 236 -38.44 -19.26 8.40
CA ARG A 236 -39.51 -18.86 7.48
C ARG A 236 -39.94 -17.43 7.78
N LEU A 237 -39.81 -16.58 6.78
CA LEU A 237 -40.25 -15.19 6.78
C LEU A 237 -41.69 -15.13 6.27
N VAL A 238 -42.59 -14.54 7.06
CA VAL A 238 -44.00 -14.40 6.70
C VAL A 238 -44.48 -12.96 6.91
N ASP A 239 -45.41 -12.55 6.07
CA ASP A 239 -46.14 -11.29 6.24
C ASP A 239 -46.99 -11.38 7.52
N ALA A 240 -46.88 -10.38 8.37
CA ALA A 240 -47.56 -10.39 9.67
C ALA A 240 -49.10 -10.28 9.54
N ALA A 241 -49.61 -9.62 8.49
CA ALA A 241 -51.03 -9.41 8.24
C ALA A 241 -51.68 -10.59 7.50
N THR A 242 -51.01 -11.15 6.48
CA THR A 242 -51.57 -12.21 5.63
C THR A 242 -51.12 -13.61 6.02
N GLY A 243 -49.96 -13.74 6.68
CA GLY A 243 -49.33 -15.03 6.97
C GLY A 243 -48.69 -15.70 5.75
N GLU A 244 -48.67 -15.03 4.59
CA GLU A 244 -48.03 -15.54 3.39
C GLU A 244 -46.51 -15.47 3.50
N GLY A 245 -45.80 -16.37 2.81
CA GLY A 245 -44.34 -16.40 2.81
C GLY A 245 -43.78 -15.21 2.03
N VAL A 246 -42.78 -14.53 2.58
CA VAL A 246 -42.12 -13.40 1.91
C VAL A 246 -40.85 -13.90 1.23
N GLY A 247 -40.92 -14.07 -0.09
CA GLY A 247 -39.77 -14.44 -0.91
C GLY A 247 -38.90 -13.25 -1.30
N ALA A 248 -37.69 -13.55 -1.80
CA ALA A 248 -36.71 -12.57 -2.28
C ALA A 248 -36.31 -11.50 -1.24
N ALA A 249 -36.38 -11.83 0.06
CA ALA A 249 -35.88 -10.98 1.13
C ALA A 249 -34.44 -11.38 1.46
N ASP A 250 -33.56 -10.39 1.61
CA ASP A 250 -32.21 -10.57 2.12
C ASP A 250 -32.25 -10.80 3.62
N VAL A 251 -31.56 -11.86 4.08
CA VAL A 251 -31.48 -12.26 5.48
C VAL A 251 -30.01 -12.48 5.85
N TRP A 252 -29.55 -11.86 6.93
CA TRP A 252 -28.16 -12.01 7.37
C TRP A 252 -28.00 -11.93 8.89
N LEU A 253 -26.86 -12.39 9.38
CA LEU A 253 -26.42 -12.19 10.77
C LEU A 253 -25.29 -11.14 10.77
N PRO A 254 -25.53 -9.89 11.22
CA PRO A 254 -24.53 -8.83 11.20
C PRO A 254 -23.22 -9.23 11.90
N GLY A 255 -22.09 -8.84 11.32
CA GLY A 255 -20.76 -9.19 11.84
C GLY A 255 -20.33 -10.62 11.54
N THR A 256 -21.05 -11.37 10.69
CA THR A 256 -20.71 -12.73 10.27
C THR A 256 -20.77 -12.90 8.76
N ARG A 257 -20.34 -14.07 8.26
CA ARG A 257 -20.46 -14.46 6.84
C ARG A 257 -21.87 -14.94 6.43
N PHE A 258 -22.79 -15.10 7.37
CA PHE A 258 -24.07 -15.76 7.11
C PHE A 258 -25.03 -14.81 6.41
N HIS A 259 -25.35 -15.14 5.16
CA HIS A 259 -26.27 -14.42 4.30
C HIS A 259 -27.10 -15.41 3.47
N ALA A 260 -28.38 -15.15 3.31
CA ALA A 260 -29.31 -15.96 2.55
C ALA A 260 -30.40 -15.08 1.95
N VAL A 261 -31.01 -15.56 0.86
CA VAL A 261 -32.20 -14.94 0.27
C VAL A 261 -33.37 -15.90 0.45
N THR A 262 -34.53 -15.41 0.88
CA THR A 262 -35.70 -16.26 1.10
C THR A 262 -36.26 -16.82 -0.21
N ASP A 263 -36.69 -18.09 -0.18
CA ASP A 263 -37.42 -18.72 -1.29
C ASP A 263 -38.85 -18.16 -1.43
N ASN A 264 -39.58 -18.55 -2.48
CA ASN A 264 -40.97 -18.10 -2.70
C ASN A 264 -41.95 -18.46 -1.56
N GLY A 265 -41.59 -19.40 -0.68
CA GLY A 265 -42.35 -19.77 0.51
C GLY A 265 -41.89 -19.05 1.78
N GLY A 266 -40.93 -18.13 1.66
CA GLY A 266 -40.30 -17.37 2.73
C GLY A 266 -39.18 -18.11 3.45
N ARG A 267 -38.75 -19.29 3.00
CA ARG A 267 -37.77 -20.10 3.74
C ARG A 267 -36.34 -19.65 3.48
N PHE A 268 -35.52 -19.72 4.53
CA PHE A 268 -34.07 -19.50 4.49
C PHE A 268 -33.36 -20.49 5.41
N ALA A 269 -32.05 -20.67 5.22
CA ALA A 269 -31.23 -21.46 6.13
C ALA A 269 -29.78 -20.96 6.19
N PHE A 270 -29.17 -21.07 7.37
CA PHE A 270 -27.75 -20.89 7.62
C PHE A 270 -27.20 -22.19 8.19
N SER A 271 -26.21 -22.76 7.52
CA SER A 271 -25.47 -23.91 8.04
C SER A 271 -24.30 -23.44 8.90
N GLU A 272 -23.91 -24.25 9.89
CA GLU A 272 -22.70 -24.03 10.70
C GLU A 272 -22.68 -22.76 11.56
N VAL A 273 -23.84 -22.33 12.04
CA VAL A 273 -23.94 -21.21 12.97
C VAL A 273 -23.46 -21.67 14.35
N ALA A 274 -22.60 -20.89 15.01
CA ALA A 274 -22.19 -21.19 16.39
C ALA A 274 -23.37 -20.97 17.33
N PRO A 275 -23.49 -21.75 18.41
CA PRO A 275 -24.36 -21.43 19.53
C PRO A 275 -24.06 -20.03 20.10
N GLY A 276 -25.10 -19.24 20.36
CA GLY A 276 -24.97 -17.86 20.83
C GLY A 276 -26.20 -17.00 20.54
N GLU A 277 -26.18 -15.77 21.05
CA GLU A 277 -27.19 -14.75 20.77
C GLU A 277 -26.74 -13.89 19.58
N TYR A 278 -27.60 -13.79 18.57
CA TYR A 278 -27.39 -13.04 17.34
C TYR A 278 -28.49 -12.01 17.14
N THR A 279 -28.21 -11.04 16.27
CA THR A 279 -29.25 -10.24 15.62
C THR A 279 -29.47 -10.78 14.21
N LEU A 280 -30.70 -11.00 13.81
CA LEU A 280 -31.11 -11.35 12.46
C LEU A 280 -31.53 -10.08 11.73
N GLY A 281 -30.78 -9.69 10.71
CA GLY A 281 -31.10 -8.59 9.80
C GLY A 281 -31.94 -9.09 8.62
N LEU A 282 -32.91 -8.27 8.21
CA LEU A 282 -33.88 -8.56 7.16
C LEU A 282 -34.05 -7.31 6.30
N SER A 283 -34.03 -7.45 4.98
CA SER A 283 -34.32 -6.37 4.05
C SER A 283 -35.15 -6.85 2.88
N HIS A 284 -36.21 -6.12 2.55
CA HIS A 284 -37.03 -6.39 1.38
C HIS A 284 -37.67 -5.11 0.85
N VAL A 285 -37.75 -4.95 -0.48
CA VAL A 285 -38.26 -3.74 -1.15
C VAL A 285 -39.66 -3.32 -0.67
N GLY A 286 -40.52 -4.30 -0.39
CA GLY A 286 -41.89 -4.06 0.10
C GLY A 286 -42.08 -3.98 1.62
N TYR A 287 -41.07 -4.32 2.43
CA TYR A 287 -41.19 -4.41 3.90
C TYR A 287 -40.18 -3.56 4.67
N GLY A 288 -39.21 -2.96 3.99
CA GLY A 288 -38.15 -2.17 4.61
C GLY A 288 -37.09 -3.03 5.29
N HIS A 289 -36.35 -2.42 6.20
CA HIS A 289 -35.25 -3.05 6.92
C HIS A 289 -35.67 -3.34 8.37
N GLN A 290 -35.54 -4.59 8.82
CA GLN A 290 -35.93 -5.00 10.18
C GLN A 290 -34.84 -5.83 10.84
N THR A 291 -34.80 -5.80 12.18
CA THR A 291 -33.89 -6.61 12.98
C THR A 291 -34.65 -7.39 14.06
N ARG A 292 -34.18 -8.61 14.38
CA ARG A 292 -34.74 -9.47 15.42
C ARG A 292 -33.64 -10.16 16.21
N THR A 293 -33.81 -10.30 17.52
CA THR A 293 -32.89 -11.12 18.32
C THR A 293 -33.14 -12.61 18.04
N LEU A 294 -32.06 -13.36 17.85
CA LEU A 294 -32.06 -14.79 17.57
C LEU A 294 -31.14 -15.50 18.56
N ASN A 295 -31.68 -16.39 19.38
CA ASN A 295 -30.88 -17.26 20.23
C ASN A 295 -30.64 -18.61 19.53
N VAL A 296 -29.39 -18.94 19.26
CA VAL A 296 -28.97 -20.20 18.64
C VAL A 296 -28.48 -21.13 19.75
N PRO A 297 -29.20 -22.20 20.08
CA PRO A 297 -28.79 -23.15 21.10
C PRO A 297 -27.62 -24.03 20.61
N ASP A 298 -26.96 -24.67 21.56
CA ASP A 298 -26.05 -25.79 21.27
C ASP A 298 -26.86 -27.00 20.77
N GLY A 299 -26.58 -27.46 19.55
CA GLY A 299 -27.35 -28.52 18.90
C GLY A 299 -27.16 -28.59 17.39
N SER A 300 -27.84 -29.53 16.73
CA SER A 300 -27.72 -29.72 15.28
C SER A 300 -28.63 -28.82 14.45
N HIS A 301 -29.76 -28.36 15.00
CA HIS A 301 -30.77 -27.62 14.24
C HIS A 301 -31.65 -26.72 15.12
N VAL A 302 -31.93 -25.50 14.65
CA VAL A 302 -32.93 -24.58 15.22
C VAL A 302 -33.82 -24.03 14.10
N ALA A 303 -35.13 -23.94 14.34
CA ALA A 303 -36.11 -23.43 13.38
C ALA A 303 -36.77 -22.15 13.92
N VAL A 304 -36.90 -21.12 13.08
CA VAL A 304 -37.43 -19.80 13.48
C VAL A 304 -38.46 -19.30 12.47
N GLU A 305 -39.65 -18.91 12.95
CA GLU A 305 -40.61 -18.16 12.13
C GLU A 305 -40.50 -16.67 12.46
N VAL A 306 -40.35 -15.83 11.43
CA VAL A 306 -40.21 -14.39 11.58
C VAL A 306 -41.35 -13.69 10.86
N ARG A 307 -42.08 -12.84 11.60
CA ARG A 307 -43.20 -12.06 11.07
C ARG A 307 -42.78 -10.61 10.83
N ILE A 308 -43.02 -10.09 9.63
CA ILE A 308 -42.67 -8.71 9.24
C ILE A 308 -43.90 -7.91 8.82
N ASN A 309 -43.95 -6.63 9.20
CA ASN A 309 -44.99 -5.68 8.79
C ASN A 309 -44.51 -4.84 7.60
N HIS A 310 -45.42 -4.40 6.73
CA HIS A 310 -45.12 -3.42 5.70
C HIS A 310 -44.67 -2.09 6.33
N GLU A 311 -43.45 -1.66 6.03
CA GLU A 311 -43.04 -0.28 6.28
C GLU A 311 -43.46 0.57 5.06
N ALA A 312 -44.31 1.58 5.27
CA ALA A 312 -44.72 2.47 4.21
C ALA A 312 -43.52 3.31 3.74
N VAL A 313 -43.03 3.02 2.54
CA VAL A 313 -41.91 3.72 1.92
C VAL A 313 -42.32 5.18 1.62
N ASN A 314 -41.85 6.14 2.42
CA ASN A 314 -41.87 7.55 2.05
C ASN A 314 -40.63 7.86 1.21
N LEU A 315 -40.76 7.79 -0.12
CA LEU A 315 -39.70 8.24 -1.02
C LEU A 315 -39.76 9.77 -1.14
N ALA A 316 -38.67 10.44 -0.79
CA ALA A 316 -38.46 11.82 -1.21
C ALA A 316 -38.36 11.87 -2.75
N PRO A 317 -38.93 12.90 -3.41
CA PRO A 317 -38.97 12.96 -4.87
C PRO A 317 -37.55 13.02 -5.45
N LEU A 318 -37.27 12.13 -6.41
CA LEU A 318 -36.08 12.18 -7.25
C LEU A 318 -36.19 13.37 -8.21
N VAL A 319 -35.47 14.44 -7.92
CA VAL A 319 -35.22 15.50 -8.90
C VAL A 319 -34.07 15.04 -9.77
N VAL A 320 -34.36 14.64 -11.02
CA VAL A 320 -33.33 14.42 -12.03
C VAL A 320 -32.99 15.77 -12.64
N THR A 321 -31.97 16.43 -12.09
CA THR A 321 -31.32 17.56 -12.75
C THR A 321 -30.25 16.98 -13.68
N VAL A 322 -30.43 17.17 -14.99
CA VAL A 322 -29.40 16.83 -15.98
C VAL A 322 -28.38 17.96 -15.97
N GLU A 323 -27.19 17.68 -15.46
CA GLU A 323 -26.03 18.57 -15.60
C GLU A 323 -24.94 17.81 -16.36
N SER A 324 -24.83 18.11 -17.66
CA SER A 324 -23.61 17.83 -18.41
C SER A 324 -22.58 18.87 -18.00
N GLY A 325 -21.70 18.52 -17.08
CA GLY A 325 -20.54 19.31 -16.68
C GLY A 325 -19.31 18.42 -16.63
N ASN A 326 -18.23 18.84 -17.29
CA ASN A 326 -16.95 18.15 -17.30
C ASN A 326 -16.42 17.98 -15.87
N ILE A 327 -16.14 16.74 -15.49
CA ILE A 327 -16.02 16.27 -14.10
C ILE A 327 -14.71 16.67 -13.39
N ILE A 328 -13.94 17.68 -13.85
CA ILE A 328 -12.64 18.00 -13.23
C ILE A 328 -12.39 19.51 -13.00
N GLU A 329 -13.13 20.44 -13.61
CA GLU A 329 -12.92 21.87 -13.30
C GLU A 329 -13.53 22.31 -11.96
N ASP A 330 -14.61 21.67 -11.51
CA ASP A 330 -15.36 22.14 -10.32
C ASP A 330 -15.05 21.37 -9.02
N ALA A 331 -14.18 20.35 -9.08
CA ALA A 331 -13.93 19.44 -7.96
C ALA A 331 -12.71 19.82 -7.09
N MET A 332 -11.95 20.86 -7.41
CA MET A 332 -10.76 21.24 -6.63
C MET A 332 -10.81 22.70 -6.17
N SER A 333 -11.53 22.96 -5.08
CA SER A 333 -11.45 24.25 -4.39
C SER A 333 -10.07 24.42 -3.73
N GLY A 334 -9.34 25.45 -4.14
CA GLY A 334 -7.98 25.76 -3.66
C GLY A 334 -6.95 25.86 -4.78
N GLY A 335 -5.77 26.41 -4.48
CA GLY A 335 -4.68 26.61 -5.45
C GLY A 335 -4.68 28.01 -6.11
N VAL A 336 -3.54 28.36 -6.71
CA VAL A 336 -3.33 29.59 -7.48
C VAL A 336 -3.51 29.26 -8.96
N THR A 337 -4.55 29.81 -9.57
CA THR A 337 -4.80 29.65 -11.01
C THR A 337 -3.97 30.67 -11.78
N ILE A 338 -3.25 30.19 -12.80
CA ILE A 338 -2.56 31.02 -13.79
C ILE A 338 -3.40 30.89 -15.06
N SER A 339 -4.24 31.90 -15.30
CA SER A 339 -5.17 31.89 -16.44
C SER A 339 -4.43 32.03 -17.77
N SER A 340 -5.10 31.68 -18.87
CA SER A 340 -4.59 31.92 -20.23
C SER A 340 -4.20 33.39 -20.46
N ALA A 341 -4.96 34.33 -19.90
CA ALA A 341 -4.65 35.76 -19.95
C ALA A 341 -3.37 36.13 -19.17
N ASP A 342 -3.06 35.43 -18.08
CA ASP A 342 -1.83 35.63 -17.31
C ASP A 342 -0.61 35.07 -18.05
N VAL A 343 -0.76 33.92 -18.71
CA VAL A 343 0.27 33.33 -19.60
C VAL A 343 0.55 34.26 -20.77
N ASP A 344 -0.49 34.81 -21.42
CA ASP A 344 -0.34 35.69 -22.57
C ASP A 344 0.32 37.04 -22.23
N ARG A 345 0.14 37.54 -21.01
CA ARG A 345 0.78 38.78 -20.52
C ARG A 345 2.31 38.68 -20.50
N VAL A 346 2.84 37.49 -20.24
CA VAL A 346 4.29 37.24 -20.11
C VAL A 346 4.88 36.53 -21.33
N ARG A 347 4.05 36.12 -22.30
CA ARG A 347 4.40 35.37 -23.52
C ARG A 347 5.62 35.92 -24.29
N GLY A 348 5.82 37.24 -24.30
CA GLY A 348 6.97 37.88 -24.97
C GLY A 348 8.29 37.86 -24.18
N GLN A 349 8.28 37.39 -22.93
CA GLN A 349 9.39 37.48 -21.98
C GLN A 349 9.82 36.09 -21.43
N VAL A 350 9.09 35.04 -21.78
CA VAL A 350 9.23 33.69 -21.21
C VAL A 350 9.27 32.65 -22.33
N ARG A 351 9.99 31.53 -22.11
CA ARG A 351 10.22 30.50 -23.14
C ARG A 351 9.51 29.20 -22.88
N ASP A 352 9.32 28.86 -21.62
CA ASP A 352 8.80 27.58 -21.15
C ASP A 352 7.88 27.76 -19.93
N VAL A 353 7.22 26.67 -19.53
CA VAL A 353 6.35 26.63 -18.34
C VAL A 353 7.08 27.16 -17.09
N ALA A 354 8.34 26.80 -16.88
CA ALA A 354 9.09 27.23 -15.70
C ALA A 354 9.32 28.76 -15.65
N ASP A 355 9.53 29.42 -16.79
CA ASP A 355 9.63 30.88 -16.86
C ASP A 355 8.27 31.57 -16.62
N VAL A 356 7.17 30.99 -17.11
CA VAL A 356 5.81 31.50 -16.86
C VAL A 356 5.49 31.47 -15.37
N VAL A 357 5.74 30.34 -14.70
CA VAL A 357 5.50 30.18 -13.25
C VAL A 357 6.41 31.12 -12.44
N ARG A 358 7.67 31.30 -12.86
CA ARG A 358 8.59 32.26 -12.22
C ARG A 358 8.05 33.69 -12.27
N ALA A 359 7.45 34.09 -13.39
CA ALA A 359 6.92 35.45 -13.57
C ALA A 359 5.73 35.78 -12.66
N GLN A 360 5.05 34.75 -12.11
CA GLN A 360 3.93 34.94 -11.18
C GLN A 360 4.37 35.30 -9.75
N ASN A 361 5.68 35.29 -9.44
CA ASN A 361 6.23 35.64 -8.13
C ASN A 361 5.56 34.90 -6.95
N ILE A 362 5.32 33.59 -7.10
CA ILE A 362 4.68 32.76 -6.06
C ILE A 362 5.60 32.68 -4.84
N SER A 363 5.09 33.11 -3.68
CA SER A 363 5.85 33.15 -2.42
C SER A 363 6.32 31.77 -1.98
N GLY A 364 7.61 31.65 -1.63
CA GLY A 364 8.23 30.42 -1.14
C GLY A 364 8.63 29.41 -2.23
N LEU A 365 8.17 29.60 -3.47
CA LEU A 365 8.54 28.76 -4.61
C LEU A 365 9.98 29.02 -5.03
N MET A 366 10.76 27.96 -5.21
CA MET A 366 12.09 28.02 -5.79
C MET A 366 12.12 27.30 -7.13
N ILE A 367 12.72 27.95 -8.12
CA ILE A 367 13.00 27.36 -9.42
C ILE A 367 14.50 27.49 -9.63
N ARG A 368 15.18 26.36 -9.88
CA ARG A 368 16.63 26.30 -10.10
C ARG A 368 16.91 25.51 -11.38
N ARG A 369 17.63 26.14 -12.32
CA ARG A 369 18.11 25.49 -13.54
C ARG A 369 19.59 25.17 -13.40
N ASN A 370 19.95 23.91 -13.63
CA ASN A 370 21.34 23.45 -13.66
C ASN A 370 21.60 22.71 -14.99
N ALA A 371 22.85 22.34 -15.25
CA ALA A 371 23.24 21.58 -16.45
C ALA A 371 22.56 20.20 -16.61
N GLY A 372 21.85 19.73 -15.57
CA GLY A 372 21.11 18.47 -15.57
C GLY A 372 19.60 18.61 -15.39
N GLY A 373 19.01 19.77 -15.68
CA GLY A 373 17.54 19.96 -15.68
C GLY A 373 17.02 21.16 -14.87
N THR A 374 15.71 21.36 -14.92
CA THR A 374 14.98 22.41 -14.18
C THR A 374 14.27 21.81 -12.97
N CYS A 375 14.73 22.15 -11.77
CA CYS A 375 14.04 21.78 -10.53
C CYS A 375 13.12 22.93 -10.07
N MET A 376 11.84 22.62 -9.87
CA MET A 376 10.83 23.52 -9.31
C MET A 376 10.26 22.89 -8.03
N GLY A 377 10.28 23.63 -6.93
CA GLY A 377 9.78 23.14 -5.63
C GLY A 377 10.09 24.09 -4.48
N PHE A 378 9.88 23.65 -3.23
CA PHE A 378 10.03 24.47 -2.03
C PHE A 378 11.32 24.16 -1.24
N ARG A 379 11.74 25.08 -0.36
CA ARG A 379 12.88 24.85 0.55
C ARG A 379 12.59 23.70 1.52
N SER A 380 13.60 22.88 1.83
CA SER A 380 13.46 21.67 2.66
C SER A 380 12.85 21.91 4.05
N GLY A 381 12.92 23.13 4.59
CA GLY A 381 12.33 23.47 5.90
C GLY A 381 10.80 23.62 5.92
N GLN A 382 10.12 23.56 4.77
CA GLN A 382 8.65 23.65 4.65
C GLN A 382 8.01 22.35 4.15
N VAL A 383 8.80 21.31 3.92
CA VAL A 383 8.37 20.00 3.42
C VAL A 383 8.50 18.99 4.55
N ARG A 384 7.42 18.27 4.88
CA ARG A 384 7.35 17.32 6.02
C ARG A 384 8.08 15.98 5.77
N MET A 385 8.98 15.93 4.80
CA MET A 385 9.74 14.72 4.41
C MET A 385 11.17 14.75 4.98
N MET A 386 11.65 13.62 5.52
CA MET A 386 13.02 13.38 5.97
C MET A 386 14.01 13.31 4.78
N MET A 387 14.26 14.42 4.10
CA MET A 387 15.38 14.56 3.16
C MET A 387 16.41 15.52 3.75
N ARG A 388 17.24 15.04 4.68
CA ARG A 388 18.45 15.78 5.06
C ARG A 388 19.39 15.80 3.84
N ASN A 389 19.76 16.99 3.37
CA ASN A 389 20.66 17.30 2.24
C ASN A 389 20.12 17.28 0.78
N ALA A 390 18.82 17.21 0.52
CA ALA A 390 18.30 17.48 -0.83
C ALA A 390 18.21 19.00 -1.08
N GLY A 391 19.06 19.53 -1.97
CA GLY A 391 19.09 20.97 -2.27
C GLY A 391 17.86 21.54 -3.02
N CYS A 392 17.01 20.66 -3.57
CA CYS A 392 15.72 20.98 -4.18
C CYS A 392 14.87 19.70 -4.19
N VAL A 393 13.62 19.77 -3.71
CA VAL A 393 12.66 18.66 -3.77
C VAL A 393 11.70 18.98 -4.93
N PRO A 394 11.70 18.22 -6.04
CA PRO A 394 10.86 18.53 -7.19
C PRO A 394 9.38 18.34 -6.84
N MET A 395 8.55 19.26 -7.31
CA MET A 395 7.10 19.16 -7.21
C MET A 395 6.52 18.19 -8.25
N GLU A 396 5.34 17.65 -7.98
CA GLU A 396 4.65 16.76 -8.92
C GLU A 396 3.99 17.57 -10.04
N VAL A 397 4.04 17.08 -11.28
CA VAL A 397 3.51 17.77 -12.46
C VAL A 397 2.55 16.85 -13.20
N TYR A 398 1.37 17.39 -13.51
CA TYR A 398 0.36 16.74 -14.34
C TYR A 398 0.15 17.55 -15.61
N VAL A 399 -0.02 16.86 -16.74
CA VAL A 399 -0.41 17.48 -18.02
C VAL A 399 -1.73 16.84 -18.45
N ASP A 400 -2.77 17.66 -18.63
CA ASP A 400 -4.13 17.22 -18.99
C ASP A 400 -4.64 16.08 -18.09
N ASN A 401 -4.42 16.22 -16.77
CA ASN A 401 -4.74 15.25 -15.71
C ASN A 401 -3.96 13.93 -15.74
N VAL A 402 -2.87 13.84 -16.51
CA VAL A 402 -1.96 12.69 -16.51
C VAL A 402 -0.68 13.05 -15.75
N ALA A 403 -0.32 12.25 -14.74
CA ALA A 403 0.91 12.42 -13.97
C ALA A 403 2.14 12.15 -14.85
N ILE A 404 3.11 13.07 -14.84
CA ILE A 404 4.33 12.95 -15.64
C ILE A 404 5.48 12.46 -14.76
N THR A 405 6.03 11.28 -15.10
CA THR A 405 7.13 10.65 -14.34
C THR A 405 8.44 11.42 -14.41
N ASN A 406 8.66 12.19 -15.48
CA ASN A 406 9.79 13.12 -15.60
C ASN A 406 9.28 14.58 -15.69
N PRO A 407 9.16 15.28 -14.56
CA PRO A 407 8.57 16.63 -14.52
C PRO A 407 9.41 17.66 -15.31
N GLU A 408 10.70 17.42 -15.52
CA GLU A 408 11.57 18.33 -16.28
C GLU A 408 11.07 18.50 -17.72
N LEU A 409 10.58 17.43 -18.34
CA LEU A 409 10.05 17.47 -19.70
C LEU A 409 8.78 18.33 -19.82
N ALA A 410 7.93 18.30 -18.79
CA ALA A 410 6.73 19.12 -18.75
C ALA A 410 7.05 20.60 -18.45
N LEU A 411 8.09 20.86 -17.65
CA LEU A 411 8.54 22.22 -17.31
C LEU A 411 9.25 22.95 -18.45
N GLU A 412 9.78 22.20 -19.43
CA GLU A 412 10.42 22.72 -20.65
C GLU A 412 9.46 22.83 -21.84
N MET A 413 8.17 22.51 -21.65
CA MET A 413 7.14 22.63 -22.68
C MET A 413 7.02 24.08 -23.18
N PRO A 414 6.90 24.30 -24.51
CA PRO A 414 6.75 25.62 -25.08
C PRO A 414 5.46 26.30 -24.63
N VAL A 415 5.55 27.61 -24.38
CA VAL A 415 4.44 28.44 -23.88
C VAL A 415 3.21 28.40 -24.77
N ASP A 416 3.39 28.19 -26.08
CA ASP A 416 2.29 28.13 -27.05
C ASP A 416 1.36 26.93 -26.86
N ALA A 417 1.84 25.86 -26.22
CA ALA A 417 1.04 24.66 -25.95
C ALA A 417 0.15 24.83 -24.71
N ILE A 418 0.40 25.82 -23.87
CA ILE A 418 -0.27 26.01 -22.58
C ILE A 418 -1.60 26.77 -22.79
N ASP A 419 -2.69 26.22 -22.28
CA ASP A 419 -3.97 26.92 -22.14
C ASP A 419 -4.01 27.67 -20.81
N HIS A 420 -3.99 26.93 -19.70
CA HIS A 420 -3.93 27.48 -18.35
C HIS A 420 -3.23 26.50 -17.40
N MET A 421 -2.90 26.97 -16.20
CA MET A 421 -2.25 26.15 -15.19
C MET A 421 -2.88 26.38 -13.82
N VAL A 422 -2.82 25.35 -12.97
CA VAL A 422 -3.24 25.47 -11.58
C VAL A 422 -2.11 24.99 -10.69
N PHE A 423 -1.73 25.83 -9.74
CA PHE A 423 -0.63 25.60 -8.83
C PHE A 423 -1.15 25.36 -7.41
N TYR A 424 -0.76 24.26 -6.78
CA TYR A 424 -1.09 23.94 -5.39
C TYR A 424 0.15 23.96 -4.52
N ARG A 425 0.07 24.69 -3.40
CA ARG A 425 1.13 24.69 -2.38
C ARG A 425 1.19 23.33 -1.67
N PRO A 426 2.31 22.97 -1.01
CA PRO A 426 2.45 21.66 -0.39
C PRO A 426 1.31 21.28 0.56
N VAL A 427 0.83 22.22 1.38
CA VAL A 427 -0.29 21.99 2.32
C VAL A 427 -1.62 21.78 1.61
N GLU A 428 -1.87 22.53 0.54
CA GLU A 428 -3.10 22.45 -0.27
C GLU A 428 -3.10 21.15 -1.10
N ALA A 429 -1.96 20.84 -1.70
CA ALA A 429 -1.75 19.66 -2.53
C ALA A 429 -1.85 18.37 -1.73
N SER A 430 -1.38 18.35 -0.47
CA SER A 430 -1.44 17.17 0.40
C SER A 430 -2.88 16.73 0.72
N ASN A 431 -3.86 17.63 0.63
CA ASN A 431 -5.27 17.32 0.89
C ASN A 431 -6.03 16.90 -0.38
N LEU A 432 -5.59 17.36 -1.55
CA LEU A 432 -6.28 17.16 -2.83
C LEU A 432 -5.67 16.03 -3.68
N PHE A 433 -4.35 15.80 -3.55
CA PHE A 433 -3.62 14.81 -4.35
C PHE A 433 -3.08 13.72 -3.44
N ARG A 434 -3.64 12.51 -3.61
CA ARG A 434 -3.58 11.44 -2.62
C ARG A 434 -2.20 10.79 -2.41
N ASN A 435 -1.12 11.24 -3.08
CA ASN A 435 0.26 10.76 -2.81
C ASN A 435 1.45 11.60 -3.37
N GLY A 436 1.30 12.86 -3.81
CA GLY A 436 2.45 13.62 -4.37
C GLY A 436 2.55 15.11 -4.00
N GLY A 437 1.66 15.62 -3.14
CA GLY A 437 1.64 17.03 -2.73
C GLY A 437 2.76 17.50 -1.80
N SER A 438 3.70 16.64 -1.38
CA SER A 438 4.68 16.99 -0.33
C SER A 438 5.60 18.18 -0.69
N ALA A 439 5.83 18.41 -1.99
CA ALA A 439 6.58 19.55 -2.52
C ALA A 439 5.71 20.51 -3.38
N GLY A 440 4.38 20.36 -3.34
CA GLY A 440 3.42 21.07 -4.19
C GLY A 440 3.04 20.29 -5.46
N VAL A 441 1.99 20.72 -6.16
CA VAL A 441 1.50 20.12 -7.41
C VAL A 441 1.27 21.22 -8.45
N LEU A 442 1.69 20.97 -9.70
CA LEU A 442 1.43 21.83 -10.85
C LEU A 442 0.59 21.05 -11.86
N LEU A 443 -0.60 21.56 -12.17
CA LEU A 443 -1.44 21.09 -13.25
C LEU A 443 -1.24 21.99 -14.46
N ILE A 444 -0.97 21.38 -15.60
CA ILE A 444 -0.85 22.09 -16.88
C ILE A 444 -1.94 21.57 -17.81
N PHE A 445 -2.78 22.48 -18.29
CA PHE A 445 -3.80 22.19 -19.28
C PHE A 445 -3.34 22.72 -20.62
N THR A 446 -3.39 21.86 -21.65
CA THR A 446 -2.92 22.23 -22.99
C THR A 446 -4.06 22.73 -23.87
N LYS A 447 -3.73 23.58 -24.84
CA LYS A 447 -4.72 24.07 -25.81
C LYS A 447 -5.21 22.90 -26.65
N ARG A 448 -6.53 22.65 -26.62
CA ARG A 448 -7.18 21.70 -27.54
C ARG A 448 -7.15 22.30 -28.95
N ARG A 449 -6.67 21.54 -29.91
CA ARG A 449 -6.72 21.92 -31.34
C ARG A 449 -8.13 21.80 -31.91
#